data_AF-A0A2G2PB05-F1
#
_entry.id   AF-A0A2G2PB05-F1
#
_cell.length_a   1.000
_cell.length_b   1.000
_cell.length_c   1.000
_cell.angle_alpha   90.00
_cell.angle_beta   90.00
_cell.angle_gamma   90.00
#
_symmetry.space_group_name_H-M   'P 1'
#
loop_
_entity.id
_entity.type
_entity.pdbx_description
1 polymer ?
#
loop_
_entity_poly.entity_id
_entity_poly.type
_entity_poly.pdbx_seq_one_letter_code
_entity_poly.pdbx_strand_id
1 'polypeptide(L)'
;MQLQELQNNIKELYNLKFRSLDKRVTSVMQSIQDDKDIYIEKLNLEQVKALSTTILDLETQNLHDELESLMVKKEQIQRSLEKKTLELQKAKYNVFNSIESCVHEDDNTTLSKLHQIKLQTIDLFDLLSETVESAIITALEKSKDQEANETIQEVIKELTYETIKEGTLNTIRVRKILSTILQSAIEIAEATPNTSSELLEATLRGMRTGLLHSIDRFKQRLVFMPLEAKHILIEDYDTIIEDLNQTDTLFLQVVQTQANESTPLIRRELIEINQKMHYDLEELVHISKETAQVMKDRFSSFAKQTMKKADTAMKSQTAKEAKRMGIQAWKVAASAVGVALKSAKEVMDTKEK
;
A
#
# COMPACT_ATOMS: atom_id res chain seq x y z
N MET A 1 -36.50 -37.27 2.17
CA MET A 1 -35.42 -37.25 1.16
C MET A 1 -34.10 -37.01 1.86
N GLN A 2 -33.12 -37.90 1.65
CA GLN A 2 -31.77 -37.76 2.23
C GLN A 2 -30.98 -36.69 1.47
N LEU A 3 -30.15 -35.91 2.16
CA LEU A 3 -29.37 -34.81 1.54
C LEU A 3 -28.47 -35.30 0.39
N GLN A 4 -27.87 -36.48 0.55
CA GLN A 4 -27.03 -37.13 -0.47
C GLN A 4 -27.80 -37.43 -1.76
N GLU A 5 -29.06 -37.86 -1.63
CA GLU A 5 -29.94 -38.22 -2.74
C GLU A 5 -30.32 -36.97 -3.55
N LEU A 6 -30.59 -35.86 -2.86
CA LEU A 6 -30.85 -34.56 -3.50
C LEU A 6 -29.63 -34.07 -4.30
N GLN A 7 -28.43 -34.14 -3.73
CA GLN A 7 -27.20 -33.71 -4.40
C GLN A 7 -26.88 -34.54 -5.64
N ASN A 8 -27.08 -35.86 -5.57
CA ASN A 8 -26.86 -36.75 -6.70
C ASN A 8 -27.86 -36.49 -7.84
N ASN A 9 -29.15 -36.32 -7.50
CA ASN A 9 -30.18 -35.97 -8.48
C ASN A 9 -29.86 -34.64 -9.19
N ILE A 10 -29.37 -33.63 -8.45
CA ILE A 10 -28.96 -32.34 -9.05
C ILE A 10 -27.82 -32.54 -10.03
N LYS A 11 -26.77 -33.29 -9.65
CA LYS A 11 -25.61 -33.54 -10.51
C LYS A 11 -25.97 -34.29 -11.80
N GLU A 12 -26.87 -35.27 -11.71
CA GLU A 12 -27.33 -36.03 -12.87
C GLU A 12 -28.14 -35.19 -13.85
N LEU A 13 -28.98 -34.29 -13.32
CA LEU A 13 -29.85 -33.44 -14.13
C LEU A 13 -29.13 -32.17 -14.64
N TYR A 14 -27.96 -31.85 -14.10
CA TYR A 14 -27.21 -30.66 -14.45
C TYR A 14 -26.63 -30.72 -15.87
N ASN A 15 -27.15 -29.87 -16.76
CA ASN A 15 -26.76 -29.91 -18.17
C ASN A 15 -25.94 -28.67 -18.59
N LEU A 16 -24.63 -28.87 -18.72
CA LEU A 16 -23.69 -27.84 -19.18
C LEU A 16 -23.86 -27.45 -20.67
N LYS A 17 -24.69 -28.16 -21.45
CA LYS A 17 -24.91 -27.84 -22.88
C LYS A 17 -25.73 -26.57 -23.11
N PHE A 18 -26.51 -26.11 -22.13
CA PHE A 18 -27.20 -24.82 -22.27
C PHE A 18 -26.21 -23.67 -22.13
N ARG A 19 -26.29 -22.68 -23.04
CA ARG A 19 -25.32 -21.57 -23.10
C ARG A 19 -25.41 -20.59 -21.93
N SER A 20 -26.61 -20.31 -21.42
CA SER A 20 -26.83 -19.31 -20.36
C SER A 20 -27.06 -19.98 -19.00
N LEU A 21 -26.42 -19.45 -17.96
CA LEU A 21 -26.56 -19.88 -16.57
C LEU A 21 -28.03 -19.95 -16.14
N ASP A 22 -28.83 -18.92 -16.45
CA ASP A 22 -30.26 -18.91 -16.12
C ASP A 22 -30.99 -20.14 -16.68
N LYS A 23 -30.68 -20.54 -17.92
CA LYS A 23 -31.29 -21.72 -18.55
C LYS A 23 -30.80 -23.03 -17.93
N ARG A 24 -29.52 -23.12 -17.52
CA ARG A 24 -28.99 -24.30 -16.82
C ARG A 24 -29.67 -24.48 -15.48
N VAL A 25 -29.75 -23.41 -14.69
CA VAL A 25 -30.39 -23.41 -13.37
C VAL A 25 -31.90 -23.68 -13.50
N THR A 26 -32.62 -22.96 -14.37
CA THR A 26 -34.07 -23.17 -14.54
C THR A 26 -34.40 -24.56 -15.07
N SER A 27 -33.62 -25.11 -16.00
CA SER A 27 -33.81 -26.48 -16.50
C SER A 27 -33.67 -27.51 -15.40
N VAL A 28 -32.68 -27.36 -14.52
CA VAL A 28 -32.47 -28.29 -13.40
C VAL A 28 -33.58 -28.15 -12.37
N MET A 29 -34.03 -26.92 -12.08
CA MET A 29 -35.18 -26.70 -11.20
C MET A 29 -36.47 -27.33 -11.75
N GLN A 30 -36.70 -27.24 -13.05
CA GLN A 30 -37.85 -27.86 -13.71
C GLN A 30 -37.76 -29.39 -13.71
N SER A 31 -36.61 -29.97 -14.08
CA SER A 31 -36.42 -31.42 -14.04
C SER A 31 -36.50 -32.01 -12.63
N ILE A 32 -36.05 -31.30 -11.61
CA ILE A 32 -36.20 -31.72 -10.21
C ILE A 32 -37.68 -31.74 -9.79
N GLN A 33 -38.48 -30.78 -10.30
CA GLN A 33 -39.91 -30.71 -10.03
C GLN A 33 -40.70 -31.76 -10.82
N ASP A 34 -40.41 -31.92 -12.12
CA ASP A 34 -41.20 -32.75 -13.03
C ASP A 34 -40.79 -34.23 -12.99
N ASP A 35 -39.48 -34.54 -12.92
CA ASP A 35 -38.98 -35.92 -13.00
C ASP A 35 -38.81 -36.58 -11.62
N LYS A 36 -38.68 -35.78 -10.56
CA LYS A 36 -38.42 -36.27 -9.19
C LYS A 36 -39.47 -35.85 -8.16
N ASP A 37 -40.50 -35.08 -8.56
CA ASP A 37 -41.59 -34.55 -7.71
C ASP A 37 -41.09 -33.75 -6.48
N ILE A 38 -39.96 -33.04 -6.63
CA ILE A 38 -39.35 -32.24 -5.56
C ILE A 38 -39.68 -30.76 -5.80
N TYR A 39 -40.51 -30.18 -4.91
CA TYR A 39 -40.87 -28.78 -4.95
C TYR A 39 -39.98 -27.95 -4.01
N ILE A 40 -39.35 -26.90 -4.53
CA ILE A 40 -38.46 -26.00 -3.76
C ILE A 40 -39.19 -25.43 -2.52
N GLU A 41 -40.47 -25.12 -2.66
CA GLU A 41 -41.33 -24.57 -1.59
C GLU A 41 -41.50 -25.53 -0.39
N LYS A 42 -41.27 -26.83 -0.60
CA LYS A 42 -41.39 -27.88 0.43
C LYS A 42 -40.04 -28.27 1.03
N LEU A 43 -38.94 -27.71 0.54
CA LEU A 43 -37.60 -28.01 1.05
C LEU A 43 -37.33 -27.26 2.36
N ASN A 44 -36.69 -27.93 3.31
CA ASN A 44 -36.20 -27.29 4.52
C ASN A 44 -34.89 -26.50 4.24
N LEU A 45 -34.44 -25.71 5.21
CA LEU A 45 -33.25 -24.85 5.07
C LEU A 45 -31.98 -25.63 4.68
N GLU A 46 -31.76 -26.81 5.27
CA GLU A 46 -30.58 -27.64 4.97
C GLU A 46 -30.62 -28.19 3.54
N GLN A 47 -31.80 -28.55 3.06
CA GLN A 47 -32.02 -29.02 1.69
C GLN A 47 -31.87 -27.89 0.67
N VAL A 48 -32.40 -26.70 0.96
CA VAL A 48 -32.21 -25.50 0.13
C VAL A 48 -30.74 -25.12 0.07
N LYS A 49 -30.01 -25.22 1.19
CA LYS A 49 -28.57 -25.02 1.24
C LYS A 49 -27.83 -26.04 0.37
N ALA A 50 -28.11 -27.33 0.55
CA ALA A 50 -27.47 -28.40 -0.22
C ALA A 50 -27.72 -28.25 -1.73
N LEU A 51 -28.94 -27.88 -2.12
CA LEU A 51 -29.30 -27.61 -3.50
C LEU A 51 -28.53 -26.41 -4.06
N SER A 52 -28.52 -25.30 -3.33
CA SER A 52 -27.87 -24.07 -3.77
C SER A 52 -26.36 -24.24 -3.89
N THR A 53 -25.72 -24.86 -2.89
CA THR A 53 -24.27 -25.11 -2.90
C THR A 53 -23.88 -26.05 -4.04
N THR A 54 -24.64 -27.13 -4.29
CA THR A 54 -24.31 -28.08 -5.36
C THR A 54 -24.35 -27.43 -6.74
N ILE A 55 -25.33 -26.56 -6.99
CA ILE A 55 -25.43 -25.82 -8.26
C ILE A 55 -24.34 -24.77 -8.38
N LEU A 56 -24.04 -24.05 -7.28
CA LEU A 56 -22.94 -23.10 -7.24
C LEU A 56 -21.61 -23.78 -7.54
N ASP A 57 -21.32 -24.92 -6.93
CA ASP A 57 -20.11 -25.68 -7.15
C ASP A 57 -20.01 -26.11 -8.62
N LEU A 58 -21.07 -26.71 -9.18
CA LEU A 58 -21.07 -27.14 -10.59
C LEU A 58 -20.85 -25.99 -11.58
N GLU A 59 -21.40 -24.80 -11.32
CA GLU A 59 -21.22 -23.64 -12.19
C GLU A 59 -19.87 -22.95 -12.03
N THR A 60 -19.36 -22.90 -10.81
CA THR A 60 -18.17 -22.11 -10.49
C THR A 60 -16.89 -22.93 -10.49
N GLN A 61 -16.96 -24.26 -10.49
CA GLN A 61 -15.79 -25.13 -10.39
C GLN A 61 -14.73 -24.84 -11.45
N ASN A 62 -15.11 -24.73 -12.73
CA ASN A 62 -14.14 -24.42 -13.78
C ASN A 62 -13.49 -23.03 -13.59
N LEU A 63 -14.27 -22.04 -13.15
CA LEU A 63 -13.75 -20.69 -12.87
C LEU A 63 -12.87 -20.67 -11.61
N HIS A 64 -13.20 -21.49 -10.61
CA HIS A 64 -12.42 -21.67 -9.40
C HIS A 64 -11.07 -22.33 -9.69
N ASP A 65 -11.08 -23.41 -10.48
CA ASP A 65 -9.87 -24.12 -10.91
C ASP A 65 -8.97 -23.20 -11.77
N GLU A 66 -9.58 -22.41 -12.66
CA GLU A 66 -8.86 -21.41 -13.45
C GLU A 66 -8.27 -20.29 -12.57
N LEU A 67 -9.04 -19.80 -11.59
CA LEU A 67 -8.56 -18.81 -10.63
C LEU A 67 -7.39 -19.33 -9.81
N GLU A 68 -7.47 -20.56 -9.30
CA GLU A 68 -6.39 -21.19 -8.54
C GLU A 68 -5.14 -21.34 -9.41
N SER A 69 -5.29 -21.81 -10.66
CA SER A 69 -4.21 -21.86 -11.64
C SER A 69 -3.57 -20.49 -11.87
N LEU A 70 -4.38 -19.43 -12.00
CA LEU A 70 -3.92 -18.06 -12.17
C LEU A 70 -3.21 -17.52 -10.92
N MET A 71 -3.67 -17.87 -9.70
CA MET A 71 -2.98 -17.49 -8.47
C MET A 71 -1.60 -18.13 -8.37
N VAL A 72 -1.49 -19.43 -8.71
CA VAL A 72 -0.19 -20.11 -8.76
C VAL A 72 0.73 -19.45 -9.78
N LYS A 73 0.22 -19.12 -10.97
CA LYS A 73 1.00 -18.37 -11.98
C LYS A 73 1.41 -16.99 -11.49
N LYS A 74 0.53 -16.26 -10.79
CA LYS A 74 0.83 -14.95 -10.20
C LYS A 74 1.99 -15.05 -9.21
N GLU A 75 1.93 -16.01 -8.29
CA GLU A 75 2.99 -16.26 -7.31
C GLU A 75 4.33 -16.60 -7.99
N GLN A 76 4.30 -17.45 -9.02
CA GLN A 76 5.50 -17.78 -9.82
C GLN A 76 6.08 -16.55 -10.53
N ILE A 77 5.22 -15.70 -11.12
CA ILE A 77 5.63 -14.45 -11.77
C ILE A 77 6.22 -13.49 -10.73
N GLN A 78 5.63 -13.36 -9.54
CA GLN A 78 6.16 -12.51 -8.46
C GLN A 78 7.56 -12.95 -8.04
N ARG A 79 7.77 -14.24 -7.78
CA ARG A 79 9.11 -14.78 -7.44
C ARG A 79 10.12 -14.54 -8.57
N SER A 80 9.68 -14.71 -9.83
CA SER A 80 10.53 -14.43 -10.98
C SER A 80 10.89 -12.95 -11.07
N LEU A 81 9.94 -12.06 -10.79
CA LEU A 81 10.12 -10.61 -10.77
C LEU A 81 11.09 -10.19 -9.67
N GLU A 82 10.96 -10.73 -8.46
CA GLU A 82 11.91 -10.49 -7.36
C GLU A 82 13.33 -10.92 -7.74
N LYS A 83 13.47 -12.13 -8.30
CA LYS A 83 14.77 -12.63 -8.77
C LYS A 83 15.35 -11.74 -9.87
N LYS A 84 14.53 -11.35 -10.85
CA LYS A 84 14.96 -10.47 -11.96
C LYS A 84 15.28 -9.06 -11.50
N THR A 85 14.59 -8.56 -10.47
CA THR A 85 14.90 -7.29 -9.83
C THR A 85 16.28 -7.35 -9.18
N LEU A 86 16.59 -8.40 -8.42
CA LEU A 86 17.91 -8.59 -7.84
C LEU A 86 19.01 -8.73 -8.91
N GLU A 87 18.77 -9.53 -9.95
CA GLU A 87 19.68 -9.67 -11.09
C GLU A 87 19.93 -8.32 -11.80
N LEU A 88 18.88 -7.53 -11.99
CA LEU A 88 18.97 -6.19 -12.58
C LEU A 88 19.81 -5.25 -11.71
N GLN A 89 19.59 -5.24 -10.39
CA GLN A 89 20.41 -4.40 -9.50
C GLN A 89 21.88 -4.83 -9.53
N LYS A 90 22.17 -6.14 -9.48
CA LYS A 90 23.55 -6.65 -9.62
C LYS A 90 24.19 -6.25 -10.95
N ALA A 91 23.43 -6.35 -12.05
CA ALA A 91 23.93 -5.94 -13.36
C ALA A 91 24.26 -4.43 -13.40
N LYS A 92 23.39 -3.58 -12.84
CA LYS A 92 23.65 -2.14 -12.72
C LYS A 92 24.92 -1.87 -11.90
N TYR A 93 25.09 -2.53 -10.75
CA TYR A 93 26.31 -2.44 -9.95
C TYR A 93 27.57 -2.80 -10.73
N ASN A 94 27.54 -3.93 -11.46
CA ASN A 94 28.67 -4.37 -12.26
C ASN A 94 29.04 -3.36 -13.35
N VAL A 95 28.04 -2.74 -13.98
CA VAL A 95 28.26 -1.68 -14.97
C VAL A 95 28.94 -0.47 -14.31
N PHE A 96 28.42 0.02 -13.18
CA PHE A 96 29.03 1.15 -12.48
C PHE A 96 30.45 0.86 -12.01
N ASN A 97 30.70 -0.31 -11.42
CA ASN A 97 32.04 -0.70 -10.97
C ASN A 97 33.01 -0.83 -12.16
N SER A 98 32.53 -1.30 -13.31
CA SER A 98 33.35 -1.36 -14.54
C SER A 98 33.69 0.05 -15.04
N ILE A 99 32.73 0.98 -15.04
CA ILE A 99 32.98 2.37 -15.42
C ILE A 99 33.96 3.02 -14.43
N GLU A 100 33.75 2.83 -13.13
CA GLU A 100 34.58 3.35 -12.05
C GLU A 100 36.04 2.88 -12.19
N SER A 101 36.26 1.62 -12.54
CA SER A 101 37.60 1.06 -12.80
C SER A 101 38.33 1.69 -13.99
N CYS A 102 37.62 2.39 -14.87
CA CYS A 102 38.20 3.13 -16.00
C CYS A 102 38.50 4.60 -15.67
N VAL A 103 38.09 5.09 -14.49
CA VAL A 103 38.36 6.46 -14.03
C VAL A 103 39.64 6.45 -13.21
N HIS A 104 40.56 7.38 -13.48
CA HIS A 104 41.76 7.55 -12.66
C HIS A 104 41.38 7.99 -11.23
N GLU A 105 42.02 7.40 -10.22
CA GLU A 105 41.72 7.66 -8.79
C GLU A 105 41.81 9.14 -8.39
N ASP A 106 42.61 9.94 -9.11
CA ASP A 106 42.78 11.37 -8.85
C ASP A 106 41.67 12.26 -9.46
N ASP A 107 40.82 11.72 -10.35
CA ASP A 107 39.70 12.45 -10.96
C ASP A 107 38.45 12.41 -10.06
N ASN A 108 38.58 13.08 -8.92
CA ASN A 108 37.51 13.24 -7.93
C ASN A 108 36.23 13.87 -8.52
N THR A 109 36.37 14.70 -9.56
CA THR A 109 35.25 15.32 -10.26
C THR A 109 34.40 14.33 -11.05
N THR A 110 35.03 13.42 -11.78
CA THR A 110 34.33 12.38 -12.55
C THR A 110 33.80 11.29 -11.63
N LEU A 111 34.57 10.90 -10.61
CA LEU A 111 34.12 9.94 -9.58
C LEU A 111 32.88 10.48 -8.84
N SER A 112 32.89 11.74 -8.40
CA SER A 112 31.73 12.35 -7.72
C SER A 112 30.47 12.32 -8.59
N LYS A 113 30.58 12.65 -9.88
CA LYS A 113 29.44 12.57 -10.82
C LYS A 113 28.97 11.12 -11.03
N LEU A 114 29.91 10.18 -11.13
CA LEU A 114 29.59 8.76 -11.29
C LEU A 114 28.87 8.21 -10.07
N HIS A 115 29.33 8.55 -8.87
CA HIS A 115 28.69 8.18 -7.61
C HIS A 115 27.31 8.82 -7.48
N GLN A 116 27.14 10.08 -7.88
CA GLN A 116 25.83 10.72 -7.96
C GLN A 116 24.89 9.93 -8.89
N ILE A 117 25.32 9.59 -10.11
CA ILE A 117 24.51 8.79 -11.05
C ILE A 117 24.24 7.37 -10.53
N LYS A 118 25.18 6.77 -9.80
CA LYS A 118 25.05 5.44 -9.17
C LYS A 118 23.95 5.44 -8.08
N LEU A 119 23.96 6.46 -7.21
CA LEU A 119 22.93 6.69 -6.19
C LEU A 119 21.53 6.92 -6.79
N GLN A 120 21.50 7.57 -7.95
CA GLN A 120 20.31 7.89 -8.72
C GLN A 120 19.66 6.66 -9.42
N THR A 121 20.44 5.64 -9.78
CA THR A 121 20.01 4.60 -10.74
C THR A 121 19.56 3.26 -10.12
N ILE A 122 19.90 2.98 -8.86
CA ILE A 122 19.70 1.66 -8.23
C ILE A 122 18.73 1.79 -7.04
N ASP A 123 17.91 0.76 -6.76
CA ASP A 123 17.16 0.69 -5.48
C ASP A 123 18.14 0.33 -4.38
N LEU A 124 18.86 1.35 -3.92
CA LEU A 124 20.20 1.22 -3.38
C LEU A 124 20.20 1.62 -1.90
N PHE A 125 19.25 1.10 -1.12
CA PHE A 125 19.19 1.40 0.31
C PHE A 125 20.47 0.97 1.04
N ASP A 126 21.10 -0.11 0.58
CA ASP A 126 22.36 -0.59 1.17
C ASP A 126 23.53 0.38 0.88
N LEU A 127 23.72 0.88 -0.36
CA LEU A 127 24.74 1.92 -0.61
C LEU A 127 24.33 3.26 0.00
N LEU A 128 23.03 3.58 0.07
CA LEU A 128 22.56 4.79 0.73
C LEU A 128 23.01 4.78 2.19
N SER A 129 22.89 3.63 2.88
CA SER A 129 23.42 3.46 4.24
C SER A 129 24.91 3.74 4.29
N GLU A 130 25.70 3.01 3.48
CA GLU A 130 27.16 3.16 3.45
C GLU A 130 27.62 4.59 3.09
N THR A 131 26.87 5.26 2.19
CA THR A 131 27.15 6.64 1.76
C THR A 131 26.83 7.63 2.87
N VAL A 132 25.71 7.45 3.57
CA VAL A 132 25.33 8.27 4.72
C VAL A 132 26.36 8.10 5.83
N GLU A 133 26.76 6.87 6.13
CA GLU A 133 27.76 6.58 7.15
C GLU A 133 29.09 7.25 6.82
N SER A 134 29.60 7.03 5.60
CA SER A 134 30.85 7.62 5.13
C SER A 134 30.82 9.15 5.15
N ALA A 135 29.69 9.73 4.75
CA ALA A 135 29.47 11.17 4.75
C ALA A 135 29.51 11.76 6.17
N ILE A 136 28.78 11.15 7.11
CA ILE A 136 28.73 11.61 8.50
C ILE A 136 30.11 11.46 9.15
N ILE A 137 30.77 10.31 9.00
CA ILE A 137 32.12 10.08 9.53
C ILE A 137 33.09 11.11 8.96
N THR A 138 33.09 11.31 7.65
CA THR A 138 33.95 12.32 6.99
C THR A 138 33.67 13.73 7.52
N ALA A 139 32.40 14.07 7.74
CA ALA A 139 32.03 15.37 8.30
C ALA A 139 32.58 15.52 9.73
N LEU A 140 32.41 14.51 10.59
CA LEU A 140 32.94 14.50 11.96
C LEU A 140 34.49 14.56 12.00
N GLU A 141 35.17 13.88 11.08
CA GLU A 141 36.64 13.85 11.03
C GLU A 141 37.27 15.16 10.52
N LYS A 142 36.62 15.84 9.58
CA LYS A 142 37.20 17.00 8.87
C LYS A 142 36.83 18.35 9.45
N SER A 143 35.77 18.43 10.24
CA SER A 143 35.27 19.69 10.80
C SER A 143 35.74 19.89 12.23
N LYS A 144 35.80 21.15 12.68
CA LYS A 144 35.88 21.44 14.12
C LYS A 144 34.50 21.18 14.71
N ASP A 145 34.42 20.73 15.98
CA ASP A 145 33.17 20.27 16.62
C ASP A 145 31.92 21.14 16.33
N GLN A 146 32.06 22.48 16.26
CA GLN A 146 30.92 23.38 15.96
C GLN A 146 30.48 23.42 14.48
N GLU A 147 31.37 23.14 13.53
CA GLU A 147 31.09 23.13 12.07
C GLU A 147 30.61 21.75 11.57
N ALA A 148 30.79 20.71 12.39
CA ALA A 148 30.39 19.34 12.07
C ALA A 148 28.90 19.22 11.82
N ASN A 149 28.09 19.81 12.69
CA ASN A 149 26.64 19.73 12.63
C ASN A 149 26.07 20.40 11.38
N GLU A 150 26.60 21.56 10.99
CA GLU A 150 26.20 22.25 9.76
C GLU A 150 26.56 21.42 8.52
N THR A 151 27.75 20.82 8.52
CA THR A 151 28.22 19.96 7.43
C THR A 151 27.36 18.70 7.31
N ILE A 152 27.06 18.04 8.43
CA ILE A 152 26.19 16.87 8.50
C ILE A 152 24.79 17.24 7.98
N GLN A 153 24.21 18.33 8.47
CA GLN A 153 22.89 18.78 8.03
C GLN A 153 22.85 19.01 6.51
N GLU A 154 23.87 19.67 5.95
CA GLU A 154 23.94 19.98 4.52
C GLU A 154 24.11 18.71 3.66
N VAL A 155 24.99 17.79 4.07
CA VAL A 155 25.20 16.54 3.33
C VAL A 155 23.97 15.64 3.39
N ILE A 156 23.34 15.51 4.57
CA ILE A 156 22.10 14.74 4.72
C ILE A 156 20.95 15.37 3.93
N LYS A 157 20.86 16.70 3.88
CA LYS A 157 19.92 17.41 3.00
C LYS A 157 20.12 17.01 1.55
N GLU A 158 21.36 17.06 1.05
CA GLU A 158 21.64 16.75 -0.35
C GLU A 158 21.36 15.27 -0.66
N LEU A 159 21.80 14.34 0.19
CA LEU A 159 21.52 12.91 0.04
C LEU A 159 20.01 12.62 0.04
N THR A 160 19.26 13.23 0.95
CA THR A 160 17.81 13.08 1.01
C THR A 160 17.16 13.63 -0.26
N TYR A 161 17.53 14.84 -0.67
CA TYR A 161 16.99 15.48 -1.87
C TYR A 161 17.29 14.67 -3.13
N GLU A 162 18.55 14.30 -3.35
CA GLU A 162 19.01 13.57 -4.53
C GLU A 162 18.37 12.18 -4.64
N THR A 163 18.13 11.50 -3.50
CA THR A 163 17.54 10.16 -3.49
C THR A 163 16.02 10.19 -3.69
N ILE A 164 15.32 11.22 -3.19
CA ILE A 164 13.87 11.37 -3.31
C ILE A 164 13.46 12.04 -4.62
N LYS A 165 14.25 13.00 -5.13
CA LYS A 165 13.89 13.77 -6.34
C LYS A 165 13.71 12.89 -7.58
N GLU A 166 14.24 11.68 -7.55
CA GLU A 166 14.20 10.74 -8.67
C GLU A 166 13.09 9.74 -8.49
N GLY A 167 12.20 9.59 -9.47
CA GLY A 167 11.01 8.73 -9.41
C GLY A 167 9.73 9.44 -8.97
N THR A 168 8.66 8.68 -8.79
CA THR A 168 7.38 9.19 -8.31
C THR A 168 7.44 9.42 -6.80
N LEU A 169 6.86 10.53 -6.36
CA LEU A 169 6.75 10.85 -4.93
C LEU A 169 5.74 9.86 -4.32
N ASN A 170 6.25 8.81 -3.68
CA ASN A 170 5.49 7.69 -3.13
C ASN A 170 5.86 7.51 -1.66
N THR A 171 4.85 7.50 -0.79
CA THR A 171 4.99 7.35 0.68
C THR A 171 5.85 6.15 1.10
N ILE A 172 5.70 5.00 0.45
CA ILE A 172 6.48 3.78 0.77
C ILE A 172 7.97 4.02 0.52
N ARG A 173 8.30 4.64 -0.63
CA ARG A 173 9.68 4.91 -1.01
C ARG A 173 10.29 6.00 -0.14
N VAL A 174 9.58 7.12 0.05
CA VAL A 174 10.03 8.23 0.90
C VAL A 174 10.29 7.72 2.32
N ARG A 175 9.36 6.94 2.88
CA ARG A 175 9.53 6.30 4.20
C ARG A 175 10.81 5.47 4.25
N LYS A 176 11.04 4.61 3.25
CA LYS A 176 12.21 3.73 3.24
C LYS A 176 13.52 4.51 3.14
N ILE A 177 13.58 5.56 2.31
CA ILE A 177 14.75 6.45 2.20
C ILE A 177 15.05 7.11 3.55
N LEU A 178 14.04 7.75 4.15
CA LEU A 178 14.21 8.44 5.43
C LEU A 178 14.59 7.47 6.55
N SER A 179 13.99 6.28 6.58
CA SER A 179 14.32 5.22 7.53
C SER A 179 15.77 4.77 7.39
N THR A 180 16.28 4.57 6.17
CA THR A 180 17.67 4.18 5.93
C THR A 180 18.63 5.27 6.41
N ILE A 181 18.41 6.52 6.02
CA ILE A 181 19.28 7.65 6.41
C ILE A 181 19.34 7.79 7.94
N LEU A 182 18.17 7.75 8.60
CA LEU A 182 18.10 7.91 10.05
C LEU A 182 18.72 6.71 10.78
N GLN A 183 18.55 5.48 10.27
CA GLN A 183 19.14 4.29 10.86
C GLN A 183 20.67 4.36 10.85
N SER A 184 21.27 4.73 9.72
CA SER A 184 22.72 4.92 9.60
C SER A 184 23.25 5.98 10.58
N ALA A 185 22.52 7.09 10.73
CA ALA A 185 22.89 8.13 11.69
C ALA A 185 22.78 7.66 13.15
N ILE A 186 21.77 6.84 13.47
CA ILE A 186 21.59 6.24 14.80
C ILE A 186 22.77 5.32 15.13
N GLU A 187 23.20 4.47 14.20
CA GLU A 187 24.33 3.56 14.41
C GLU A 187 25.61 4.33 14.76
N ILE A 188 25.85 5.46 14.09
CA ILE A 188 26.98 6.35 14.40
C ILE A 188 26.78 7.06 15.75
N ALA A 189 25.57 7.55 16.04
CA ALA A 189 25.24 8.20 17.30
C ALA A 189 25.44 7.26 18.51
N GLU A 190 25.09 5.98 18.36
CA GLU A 190 25.33 4.95 19.38
C GLU A 190 26.83 4.70 19.60
N ALA A 191 27.63 4.76 18.54
CA ALA A 191 29.08 4.68 18.62
C ALA A 191 29.74 5.96 19.17
N THR A 192 29.04 7.10 19.17
CA THR A 192 29.55 8.43 19.58
C THR A 192 28.63 9.17 20.57
N PRO A 193 28.43 8.67 21.81
CA PRO A 193 27.41 9.20 22.73
C PRO A 193 27.59 10.66 23.17
N ASN A 194 28.80 11.23 23.02
CA ASN A 194 29.06 12.62 23.40
C ASN A 194 28.50 13.63 22.39
N THR A 195 28.26 13.19 21.16
CA THR A 195 27.79 14.02 20.03
C THR A 195 26.46 13.52 19.47
N SER A 196 25.85 12.50 20.09
CA SER A 196 24.66 11.80 19.58
C SER A 196 23.49 12.75 19.37
N SER A 197 23.14 13.56 20.37
CA SER A 197 22.01 14.50 20.28
C SER A 197 22.19 15.52 19.16
N GLU A 198 23.40 16.05 18.98
CA GLU A 198 23.68 17.06 17.96
C GLU A 198 23.67 16.46 16.55
N LEU A 199 24.26 15.27 16.39
CA LEU A 199 24.26 14.51 15.14
C LEU A 199 22.85 14.15 14.69
N LEU A 200 22.03 13.65 15.62
CA LEU A 200 20.65 13.28 15.33
C LEU A 200 19.79 14.50 14.99
N GLU A 201 19.99 15.63 15.68
CA GLU A 201 19.31 16.88 15.36
C GLU A 201 19.70 17.40 13.97
N ALA A 202 20.99 17.44 13.65
CA ALA A 202 21.49 17.83 12.33
C ALA A 202 20.94 16.91 11.22
N THR A 203 20.91 15.61 11.46
CA THR A 203 20.38 14.61 10.53
C THR A 203 18.89 14.85 10.25
N LEU A 204 18.07 15.01 11.30
CA LEU A 204 16.63 15.21 11.14
C LEU A 204 16.30 16.54 10.44
N ARG A 205 17.05 17.61 10.73
CA ARG A 205 16.94 18.89 10.01
C ARG A 205 17.32 18.76 8.54
N GLY A 206 18.41 18.03 8.25
CA GLY A 206 18.85 17.74 6.89
C GLY A 206 17.79 16.96 6.11
N MET A 207 17.28 15.87 6.69
CA MET A 207 16.22 15.05 6.10
C MET A 207 14.95 15.86 5.79
N ARG A 208 14.49 16.68 6.74
CA ARG A 208 13.33 17.56 6.54
C ARG A 208 13.58 18.50 5.35
N THR A 209 14.72 19.17 5.33
CA THR A 209 15.04 20.18 4.30
C THR A 209 15.16 19.52 2.92
N GLY A 210 15.80 18.35 2.84
CA GLY A 210 15.92 17.60 1.58
C GLY A 210 14.56 17.15 1.06
N LEU A 211 13.70 16.63 1.94
CA LEU A 211 12.32 16.26 1.60
C LEU A 211 11.50 17.46 1.10
N LEU A 212 11.62 18.61 1.77
CA LEU A 212 10.97 19.85 1.37
C LEU A 212 11.38 20.27 -0.05
N HIS A 213 12.68 20.25 -0.34
CA HIS A 213 13.20 20.57 -1.69
C HIS A 213 12.71 19.57 -2.75
N SER A 214 12.59 18.28 -2.41
CA SER A 214 12.07 17.28 -3.33
C SER A 214 10.60 17.53 -3.68
N ILE A 215 9.78 17.94 -2.71
CA ILE A 215 8.37 18.28 -2.92
C ILE A 215 8.23 19.56 -3.73
N ASP A 216 9.01 20.60 -3.43
CA ASP A 216 9.00 21.82 -4.23
C ASP A 216 9.36 21.53 -5.69
N ARG A 217 10.41 20.76 -5.94
CA ARG A 217 10.78 20.33 -7.29
C ARG A 217 9.66 19.55 -7.97
N PHE A 218 8.98 18.67 -7.23
CA PHE A 218 7.83 17.92 -7.75
C PHE A 218 6.70 18.88 -8.16
N LYS A 219 6.37 19.87 -7.32
CA LYS A 219 5.42 20.95 -7.64
C LYS A 219 5.80 21.66 -8.93
N GLN A 220 7.06 22.09 -9.07
CA GLN A 220 7.54 22.77 -10.27
C GLN A 220 7.36 21.87 -11.51
N ARG A 221 7.73 20.59 -11.43
CA ARG A 221 7.53 19.63 -12.53
C ARG A 221 6.06 19.47 -12.91
N LEU A 222 5.16 19.42 -11.94
CA LEU A 222 3.72 19.34 -12.20
C LEU A 222 3.24 20.56 -12.99
N VAL A 223 3.67 21.77 -12.64
CA VAL A 223 3.28 23.02 -13.32
C VAL A 223 3.60 22.98 -14.82
N PHE A 224 4.78 22.47 -15.19
CA PHE A 224 5.26 22.47 -16.58
C PHE A 224 4.99 21.18 -17.37
N MET A 225 4.34 20.17 -16.79
CA MET A 225 4.14 18.87 -17.45
C MET A 225 3.17 18.95 -18.66
N PRO A 226 3.51 18.46 -19.86
CA PRO A 226 2.58 18.45 -20.98
C PRO A 226 1.36 17.57 -20.67
N LEU A 227 0.19 18.02 -21.10
CA LEU A 227 -1.06 17.28 -20.96
C LEU A 227 -1.07 16.01 -21.84
N GLU A 228 -0.07 15.73 -22.66
CA GLU A 228 -0.05 14.54 -23.52
C GLU A 228 0.72 13.40 -22.84
N ALA A 229 1.64 13.72 -21.92
CA ALA A 229 2.34 12.78 -21.05
C ALA A 229 1.46 12.22 -19.89
N LYS A 230 0.16 12.55 -19.92
CA LYS A 230 -0.91 12.25 -18.93
C LYS A 230 -0.99 10.81 -18.42
N HIS A 231 -0.63 9.82 -19.22
CA HIS A 231 -0.88 8.40 -18.92
C HIS A 231 0.39 7.66 -18.44
N ILE A 232 1.55 8.31 -18.53
CA ILE A 232 2.86 7.66 -18.30
C ILE A 232 3.35 7.85 -16.85
N LEU A 233 2.80 8.82 -16.11
CA LEU A 233 3.37 9.28 -14.84
C LEU A 233 2.47 9.15 -13.60
N ILE A 234 1.15 9.01 -13.74
CA ILE A 234 0.22 9.07 -12.60
C ILE A 234 -0.94 8.09 -12.82
N GLU A 235 -0.69 6.79 -12.60
CA GLU A 235 -1.78 5.80 -12.50
C GLU A 235 -2.57 5.94 -11.18
N ASP A 236 -1.97 6.57 -10.17
CA ASP A 236 -2.46 6.66 -8.79
C ASP A 236 -2.56 8.12 -8.30
N TYR A 237 -3.38 8.92 -9.00
CA TYR A 237 -3.56 10.35 -8.71
C TYR A 237 -4.06 10.62 -7.27
N ASP A 238 -5.07 9.88 -6.83
CA ASP A 238 -5.66 10.06 -5.50
C ASP A 238 -4.65 9.67 -4.41
N THR A 239 -3.88 8.61 -4.64
CA THR A 239 -2.82 8.14 -3.73
C THR A 239 -1.71 9.17 -3.57
N ILE A 240 -1.24 9.82 -4.64
CA ILE A 240 -0.18 10.85 -4.52
C ILE A 240 -0.69 12.09 -3.76
N ILE A 241 -1.97 12.46 -3.94
CA ILE A 241 -2.57 13.55 -3.16
C ILE A 241 -2.69 13.16 -1.69
N GLU A 242 -3.10 11.94 -1.40
CA GLU A 242 -3.16 11.43 -0.02
C GLU A 242 -1.76 11.39 0.61
N ASP A 243 -0.77 10.88 -0.11
CA ASP A 243 0.65 10.83 0.27
C ASP A 243 1.21 12.21 0.61
N LEU A 244 0.96 13.21 -0.24
CA LEU A 244 1.35 14.61 0.01
C LEU A 244 0.68 15.16 1.29
N ASN A 245 -0.61 14.89 1.50
CA ASN A 245 -1.30 15.37 2.70
C ASN A 245 -0.83 14.71 4.00
N GLN A 246 -0.15 13.57 3.92
CA GLN A 246 0.35 12.81 5.08
C GLN A 246 1.87 12.92 5.25
N THR A 247 2.56 13.80 4.50
CA THR A 247 4.02 13.82 4.47
C THR A 247 4.67 14.16 5.82
N ASP A 248 4.09 15.08 6.58
CA ASP A 248 4.51 15.40 7.95
C ASP A 248 4.31 14.22 8.91
N THR A 249 3.15 13.56 8.81
CA THR A 249 2.81 12.39 9.60
C THR A 249 3.75 11.23 9.28
N LEU A 250 4.09 11.03 8.00
CA LEU A 250 5.07 10.05 7.57
C LEU A 250 6.44 10.34 8.19
N PHE A 251 6.88 11.60 8.15
CA PHE A 251 8.17 12.00 8.70
C PHE A 251 8.23 11.69 10.21
N LEU A 252 7.21 12.12 10.96
CA LEU A 252 7.09 11.86 12.40
C LEU A 252 7.05 10.35 12.72
N GLN A 253 6.34 9.57 11.90
CA GLN A 253 6.27 8.12 12.06
C GLN A 253 7.63 7.44 11.83
N VAL A 254 8.42 7.89 10.85
CA VAL A 254 9.78 7.35 10.63
C VAL A 254 10.63 7.58 11.87
N VAL A 255 10.63 8.79 12.41
CA VAL A 255 11.37 9.12 13.63
C VAL A 255 10.92 8.27 14.81
N GLN A 256 9.60 8.12 15.00
CA GLN A 256 9.03 7.32 16.09
C GLN A 256 9.35 5.83 15.96
N THR A 257 9.27 5.27 14.74
CA THR A 257 9.61 3.87 14.48
C THR A 257 11.08 3.63 14.81
N GLN A 258 11.98 4.47 14.31
CA GLN A 258 13.41 4.29 14.59
C GLN A 258 13.73 4.46 16.08
N ALA A 259 13.14 5.46 16.75
CA ALA A 259 13.31 5.61 18.21
C ALA A 259 12.86 4.38 19.00
N ASN A 260 11.81 3.68 18.55
CA ASN A 260 11.34 2.47 19.20
C ASN A 260 12.30 1.27 19.00
N GLU A 261 13.09 1.27 17.93
CA GLU A 261 14.05 0.23 17.60
C GLU A 261 15.45 0.51 18.18
N SER A 262 15.76 1.76 18.54
CA SER A 262 17.04 2.16 19.13
C SER A 262 17.20 1.86 20.63
N THR A 263 18.44 2.02 21.12
CA THR A 263 18.76 1.97 22.55
C THR A 263 17.98 3.01 23.38
N PRO A 264 17.81 2.81 24.71
CA PRO A 264 17.03 3.73 25.56
C PRO A 264 17.54 5.18 25.57
N LEU A 265 18.85 5.39 25.37
CA LEU A 265 19.45 6.73 25.30
C LEU A 265 19.03 7.43 24.00
N ILE A 266 19.26 6.79 22.85
CA ILE A 266 18.89 7.32 21.53
C ILE A 266 17.39 7.52 21.40
N ARG A 267 16.59 6.57 21.91
CA ARG A 267 15.13 6.70 21.94
C ARG A 267 14.69 8.01 22.60
N ARG A 268 15.27 8.32 23.77
CA ARG A 268 14.94 9.54 24.51
C ARG A 268 15.35 10.79 23.73
N GLU A 269 16.55 10.80 23.16
CA GLU A 269 17.03 11.91 22.33
C GLU A 269 16.14 12.14 21.11
N LEU A 270 15.82 11.09 20.35
CA LEU A 270 14.92 11.19 19.19
C LEU A 270 13.53 11.69 19.57
N ILE A 271 12.95 11.23 20.68
CA ILE A 271 11.65 11.72 21.16
C ILE A 271 11.72 13.20 21.54
N GLU A 272 12.78 13.62 22.26
CA GLU A 272 12.98 15.01 22.65
C GLU A 272 13.16 15.93 21.43
N ILE A 273 13.96 15.50 20.44
CA ILE A 273 14.14 16.25 19.18
C ILE A 273 12.81 16.32 18.42
N ASN A 274 12.09 15.19 18.30
CA ASN A 274 10.82 15.11 17.58
C ASN A 274 9.76 16.05 18.17
N GLN A 275 9.70 16.18 19.51
CA GLN A 275 8.81 17.12 20.18
C GLN A 275 9.14 18.59 19.86
N LYS A 276 10.43 18.93 19.76
CA LYS A 276 10.87 20.29 19.40
C LYS A 276 10.59 20.61 17.93
N MET A 277 10.68 19.61 17.05
CA MET A 277 10.48 19.76 15.60
C MET A 277 9.03 20.04 15.18
N HIS A 278 8.06 20.01 16.09
CA HIS A 278 6.65 20.14 15.73
C HIS A 278 6.32 21.47 15.03
N TYR A 279 7.01 22.57 15.39
CA TYR A 279 6.91 23.88 14.72
C TYR A 279 7.73 23.95 13.43
N ASP A 280 8.81 23.16 13.35
CA ASP A 280 9.67 23.10 12.17
C ASP A 280 9.00 22.39 10.99
N LEU A 281 7.97 21.58 11.21
CA LEU A 281 7.28 20.86 10.14
C LEU A 281 6.19 21.69 9.41
N GLU A 282 5.85 22.90 9.88
CA GLU A 282 4.79 23.72 9.28
C GLU A 282 5.05 24.02 7.80
N GLU A 283 6.30 24.30 7.43
CA GLU A 283 6.69 24.58 6.05
C GLU A 283 6.52 23.34 5.15
N LEU A 284 6.84 22.16 5.69
CA LEU A 284 6.64 20.88 5.01
C LEU A 284 5.15 20.61 4.78
N VAL A 285 4.30 20.87 5.77
CA VAL A 285 2.83 20.77 5.64
C VAL A 285 2.31 21.73 4.58
N HIS A 286 2.77 22.99 4.62
CA HIS A 286 2.33 24.02 3.69
C HIS A 286 2.66 23.62 2.24
N ILE A 287 3.92 23.28 1.95
CA ILE A 287 4.35 22.96 0.59
C ILE A 287 3.71 21.68 0.07
N SER A 288 3.49 20.69 0.94
CA SER A 288 2.85 19.43 0.53
C SER A 288 1.38 19.64 0.16
N LYS A 289 0.64 20.44 0.96
CA LYS A 289 -0.75 20.83 0.66
C LYS A 289 -0.86 21.68 -0.60
N GLU A 290 0.04 22.65 -0.77
CA GLU A 290 0.09 23.48 -1.98
C GLU A 290 0.34 22.60 -3.22
N THR A 291 1.27 21.65 -3.13
CA THR A 291 1.58 20.71 -4.22
C THR A 291 0.39 19.81 -4.54
N ALA A 292 -0.30 19.30 -3.52
CA ALA A 292 -1.52 18.51 -3.69
C ALA A 292 -2.63 19.33 -4.36
N GLN A 293 -2.74 20.62 -4.04
CA GLN A 293 -3.70 21.53 -4.66
C GLN A 293 -3.35 21.82 -6.12
N VAL A 294 -2.07 22.08 -6.44
CA VAL A 294 -1.59 22.22 -7.84
C VAL A 294 -1.91 20.97 -8.64
N MET A 295 -1.68 19.80 -8.07
CA MET A 295 -2.04 18.52 -8.67
C MET A 295 -3.55 18.42 -8.90
N LYS A 296 -4.36 18.83 -7.90
CA LYS A 296 -5.81 18.81 -7.99
C LYS A 296 -6.36 19.73 -9.06
N ASP A 297 -5.92 20.97 -9.12
CA ASP A 297 -6.40 21.93 -10.10
C ASP A 297 -6.08 21.48 -11.53
N ARG A 298 -4.88 20.95 -11.72
CA ARG A 298 -4.39 20.51 -13.04
C ARG A 298 -5.05 19.23 -13.55
N PHE A 299 -5.44 18.32 -12.64
CA PHE A 299 -6.00 17.01 -13.00
C PHE A 299 -7.47 16.82 -12.59
N SER A 300 -8.15 17.85 -12.08
CA SER A 300 -9.56 17.83 -11.62
C SER A 300 -10.57 17.31 -12.66
N SER A 301 -10.25 17.36 -13.97
CA SER A 301 -11.06 16.75 -15.02
C SER A 301 -11.15 15.22 -14.94
N PHE A 302 -10.22 14.55 -14.25
CA PHE A 302 -10.21 13.09 -14.04
C PHE A 302 -11.23 12.64 -12.98
N ALA A 303 -11.35 13.36 -11.86
CA ALA A 303 -12.29 13.04 -10.78
C ALA A 303 -13.75 12.94 -11.26
N LYS A 304 -14.12 13.73 -12.28
CA LYS A 304 -15.44 13.68 -12.93
C LYS A 304 -15.69 12.37 -13.70
N GLN A 305 -14.65 11.71 -14.21
CA GLN A 305 -14.78 10.40 -14.89
C GLN A 305 -14.86 9.24 -13.88
N THR A 306 -14.12 9.31 -12.76
CA THR A 306 -14.16 8.31 -11.69
C THR A 306 -15.50 8.35 -10.92
N MET A 307 -16.05 9.53 -10.63
CA MET A 307 -17.41 9.66 -10.06
C MET A 307 -18.49 9.06 -10.96
N LYS A 308 -18.36 9.19 -12.28
CA LYS A 308 -19.29 8.53 -13.22
C LYS A 308 -19.20 7.01 -13.11
N LYS A 309 -18.00 6.43 -12.98
CA LYS A 309 -17.83 4.98 -12.77
C LYS A 309 -18.43 4.52 -11.44
N ALA A 310 -18.22 5.27 -10.34
CA ALA A 310 -18.79 4.97 -9.03
C ALA A 310 -20.32 5.06 -9.00
N ASP A 311 -20.91 6.07 -9.63
CA ASP A 311 -22.37 6.21 -9.74
C ASP A 311 -23.01 5.09 -10.59
N THR A 312 -22.27 4.59 -11.59
CA THR A 312 -22.66 3.40 -12.36
C THR A 312 -22.58 2.13 -11.50
N ALA A 313 -21.57 2.02 -10.63
CA ALA A 313 -21.40 0.89 -9.72
C ALA A 313 -22.46 0.86 -8.60
N MET A 314 -22.90 2.00 -8.07
CA MET A 314 -24.02 2.06 -7.11
C MET A 314 -25.38 1.68 -7.73
N LYS A 315 -25.53 1.86 -9.05
CA LYS A 315 -26.70 1.42 -9.83
C LYS A 315 -26.61 -0.04 -10.29
N SER A 316 -25.49 -0.72 -10.00
CA SER A 316 -25.24 -2.10 -10.42
C SER A 316 -26.23 -3.08 -9.79
N GLN A 317 -26.36 -4.24 -10.45
CA GLN A 317 -27.15 -5.36 -9.94
C GLN A 317 -26.65 -5.84 -8.57
N THR A 318 -25.34 -5.76 -8.32
CA THR A 318 -24.70 -6.12 -7.05
C THR A 318 -25.19 -5.23 -5.89
N ALA A 319 -25.29 -3.92 -6.09
CA ALA A 319 -25.77 -2.99 -5.06
C ALA A 319 -27.25 -3.21 -4.73
N LYS A 320 -28.07 -3.54 -5.74
CA LYS A 320 -29.49 -3.90 -5.54
C LYS A 320 -29.64 -5.21 -4.76
N GLU A 321 -28.80 -6.19 -5.06
CA GLU A 321 -28.79 -7.49 -4.38
C GLU A 321 -28.36 -7.36 -2.91
N ALA A 322 -27.31 -6.58 -2.62
CA ALA A 322 -26.89 -6.30 -1.25
C ALA A 322 -27.99 -5.65 -0.41
N LYS A 323 -28.74 -4.69 -0.98
CA LYS A 323 -29.91 -4.08 -0.32
C LYS A 323 -31.01 -5.11 -0.06
N ARG A 324 -31.29 -5.99 -1.02
CA ARG A 324 -32.26 -7.08 -0.90
C ARG A 324 -31.88 -8.03 0.23
N MET A 325 -30.63 -8.48 0.27
CA MET A 325 -30.10 -9.35 1.32
C MET A 325 -30.14 -8.69 2.71
N GLY A 326 -29.78 -7.41 2.82
CA GLY A 326 -29.85 -6.65 4.07
C GLY A 326 -31.28 -6.57 4.65
N ILE A 327 -32.29 -6.32 3.80
CA ILE A 327 -33.70 -6.33 4.21
C ILE A 327 -34.13 -7.71 4.70
N GLN A 328 -33.69 -8.80 4.04
CA GLN A 328 -34.02 -10.15 4.45
C GLN A 328 -33.34 -10.55 5.76
N ALA A 329 -32.05 -10.24 5.93
CA ALA A 329 -31.33 -10.46 7.18
C ALA A 329 -32.00 -9.74 8.36
N TRP A 330 -32.45 -8.50 8.15
CA TRP A 330 -33.20 -7.74 9.14
C TRP A 330 -34.55 -8.38 9.48
N LYS A 331 -35.32 -8.86 8.49
CA LYS A 331 -36.60 -9.58 8.72
C LYS A 331 -36.41 -10.87 9.51
N VAL A 332 -35.36 -11.64 9.21
CA VAL A 332 -35.03 -12.87 9.95
C VAL A 332 -34.68 -12.54 11.40
N ALA A 333 -33.84 -11.52 11.62
CA ALA A 333 -33.49 -11.06 12.97
C ALA A 333 -34.72 -10.56 13.75
N ALA A 334 -35.58 -9.76 13.12
CA ALA A 334 -36.82 -9.26 13.73
C ALA A 334 -37.79 -10.41 14.09
N SER A 335 -37.88 -11.44 13.24
CA SER A 335 -38.73 -12.61 13.51
C SER A 335 -38.17 -13.47 14.65
N ALA A 336 -36.84 -13.65 14.72
CA ALA A 336 -36.20 -14.38 15.81
C ALA A 336 -36.39 -13.66 17.17
N VAL A 337 -36.27 -12.32 17.20
CA VAL A 337 -36.56 -11.51 18.38
C VAL A 337 -38.05 -11.60 18.76
N GLY A 338 -38.95 -11.56 17.78
CA GLY A 338 -40.39 -11.71 18.01
C GLY A 338 -40.80 -13.08 18.57
N VAL A 339 -40.17 -14.16 18.11
CA VAL A 339 -40.37 -15.52 18.65
C VAL A 339 -39.80 -15.61 20.06
N ALA A 340 -38.60 -15.09 20.31
CA ALA A 340 -38.00 -15.06 21.64
C ALA A 340 -38.86 -14.30 22.67
N LEU A 341 -39.44 -13.16 22.27
CA LEU A 341 -40.36 -12.38 23.11
C LEU A 341 -41.68 -13.11 23.38
N LYS A 342 -42.24 -13.82 22.39
CA LYS A 342 -43.45 -14.63 22.56
C LYS A 342 -43.21 -15.83 23.47
N SER A 343 -42.11 -16.56 23.28
CA SER A 343 -41.74 -17.68 24.14
C SER A 343 -41.44 -17.23 25.57
N ALA A 344 -40.79 -16.08 25.76
CA ALA A 344 -40.59 -15.50 27.09
C ALA A 344 -41.92 -15.13 27.76
N LYS A 345 -42.88 -14.60 26.99
CA LYS A 345 -44.22 -14.26 27.49
C LYS A 345 -45.05 -15.51 27.83
N GLU A 346 -45.05 -16.54 27.00
CA GLU A 346 -45.74 -17.81 27.29
C GLU A 346 -45.18 -18.53 28.53
N VAL A 347 -43.87 -18.43 28.78
CA VAL A 347 -43.23 -18.94 30.00
C VAL A 347 -43.57 -18.10 31.24
N MET A 348 -43.89 -16.83 31.08
CA MET A 348 -44.40 -15.98 32.16
C MET A 348 -45.89 -16.24 32.43
N ASP A 349 -46.72 -16.34 31.39
CA ASP A 349 -48.17 -16.58 31.52
C ASP A 349 -48.49 -18.01 32.05
N THR A 350 -47.59 -18.98 31.88
CA THR A 350 -47.69 -20.33 32.47
C THR A 350 -47.23 -20.42 33.92
N LYS A 351 -46.59 -19.38 34.47
CA LYS A 351 -46.26 -19.28 35.91
C LYS A 351 -47.34 -18.59 36.74
N GLU A 352 -48.35 -17.99 36.10
CA GLU A 352 -49.48 -17.32 36.75
C GLU A 352 -50.78 -18.16 36.80
N LYS A 353 -50.71 -19.46 36.46
CA LYS A 353 -51.75 -20.46 36.74
C LYS A 353 -51.18 -21.53 37.66
#